data_AF-A0A7R9Q3I0-F1
#
_entry.id   AF-A0A7R9Q3I0-F1
#
_cell.length_a   1.000
_cell.length_b   1.000
_cell.length_c   1.000
_cell.angle_alpha   90.00
_cell.angle_beta   90.00
_cell.angle_gamma   90.00
#
_symmetry.space_group_name_H-M   'P 1'
#
loop_
_entity.id
_entity.type
_entity.pdbx_description
1 polymer ?
#
loop_
_entity_poly.entity_id
_entity_poly.type
_entity_poly.pdbx_seq_one_letter_code
_entity_poly.pdbx_strand_id
1 'polypeptide(L)'
;HFRFVVFRPFIGEVIVGKIRSCSRDGVLVSLGFFDDILIPPHYLQDNSIFDEKEQLWYWEYESNKLFMDIGEKVRFKVKEEVFVDTSPVGPTAAASSVVASGDSNSLGDNKRKIPFLIKGTINESGLGLISWWKE
;
A
#
# COMPACT_ATOMS: atom_id res chain seq x y z
N HIS A 1 30.57 20.72 2.83
CA HIS A 1 30.25 19.33 2.46
C HIS A 1 29.57 18.66 3.65
N PHE A 2 28.38 18.12 3.49
CA PHE A 2 27.65 17.41 4.54
C PHE A 2 27.07 16.11 3.97
N ARG A 3 26.70 15.19 4.85
CA ARG A 3 26.04 13.93 4.50
C ARG A 3 24.77 13.80 5.32
N PHE A 4 23.70 13.29 4.71
CA PHE A 4 22.46 12.97 5.38
C PHE A 4 22.13 11.49 5.24
N VAL A 5 21.42 10.96 6.23
CA VAL A 5 20.78 9.66 6.14
C VAL A 5 19.36 9.88 5.62
N VAL A 6 18.99 9.15 4.57
CA VAL A 6 17.67 9.22 3.95
C VAL A 6 17.06 7.82 3.89
N PHE A 7 15.75 7.72 4.12
CA PHE A 7 15.02 6.49 3.88
C PHE A 7 14.81 6.32 2.37
N ARG A 8 15.51 5.35 1.78
CA ARG A 8 15.50 5.07 0.35
C ARG A 8 15.61 3.55 0.14
N PRO A 9 14.54 2.79 0.36
CA PRO A 9 14.58 1.34 0.19
C PRO A 9 14.78 0.98 -1.28
N PHE A 10 15.35 -0.20 -1.55
CA PHE A 10 15.63 -0.65 -2.90
C PHE A 10 14.64 -1.73 -3.38
N ILE A 11 14.44 -1.84 -4.69
CA ILE A 11 13.60 -2.89 -5.28
C ILE A 11 14.20 -4.26 -4.93
N GLY A 12 13.37 -5.13 -4.36
CA GLY A 12 13.77 -6.45 -3.86
C GLY A 12 14.11 -6.47 -2.37
N GLU A 13 14.20 -5.32 -1.70
CA GLU A 13 14.38 -5.27 -0.24
C GLU A 13 13.16 -5.85 0.48
N VAL A 14 13.40 -6.69 1.49
CA VAL A 14 12.35 -7.28 2.33
C VAL A 14 12.26 -6.51 3.63
N ILE A 15 11.08 -5.98 3.94
CA ILE A 15 10.83 -5.10 5.09
C ILE A 15 9.64 -5.66 5.89
N VAL A 16 9.69 -5.48 7.21
CA VAL A 16 8.56 -5.78 8.10
C VAL A 16 7.91 -4.48 8.54
N GLY A 17 6.62 -4.33 8.24
CA GLY A 17 5.78 -3.23 8.70
C GLY A 17 4.54 -3.75 9.43
N LYS A 18 3.60 -2.85 9.71
CA LYS A 18 2.28 -3.19 10.24
C LYS A 18 1.18 -2.78 9.28
N ILE A 19 0.14 -3.61 9.17
CA ILE A 19 -1.05 -3.24 8.40
C ILE A 19 -1.72 -2.04 9.07
N ARG A 20 -1.87 -0.94 8.32
CA ARG A 20 -2.55 0.28 8.78
C ARG A 20 -4.04 0.21 8.46
N SER A 21 -4.38 -0.23 7.26
CA SER A 21 -5.76 -0.35 6.79
C SER A 21 -5.84 -1.21 5.54
N CYS A 22 -7.02 -1.74 5.26
CA CYS A 22 -7.34 -2.49 4.06
C CYS A 22 -8.45 -1.76 3.28
N SER A 23 -8.37 -1.78 1.96
CA SER A 23 -9.43 -1.30 1.06
C SER A 23 -9.39 -2.09 -0.25
N ARG A 24 -10.32 -1.85 -1.16
CA ARG A 24 -10.28 -2.46 -2.51
C ARG A 24 -9.01 -2.12 -3.29
N ASP A 25 -8.37 -1.00 -2.98
CA ASP A 25 -7.12 -0.56 -3.62
C ASP A 25 -5.91 -1.35 -3.11
N GLY A 26 -6.05 -2.13 -2.03
CA GLY A 26 -5.03 -3.01 -1.48
C GLY A 26 -4.86 -2.89 0.03
N VAL A 27 -3.67 -3.28 0.50
CA VAL A 27 -3.29 -3.25 1.92
C VAL A 27 -2.30 -2.11 2.13
N LEU A 28 -2.63 -1.16 3.01
CA LEU A 28 -1.71 -0.08 3.40
C LEU A 28 -0.86 -0.52 4.58
N VAL A 29 0.44 -0.27 4.50
CA VAL A 29 1.42 -0.67 5.50
C VAL A 29 2.10 0.56 6.08
N SER A 30 2.38 0.53 7.39
CA SER A 30 3.15 1.55 8.10
C SER A 30 4.44 0.95 8.66
N LEU A 31 5.53 1.70 8.57
CA LEU A 31 6.79 1.45 9.30
C LEU A 31 6.88 2.26 10.60
N GLY A 32 5.82 2.98 10.97
CA GLY A 32 5.77 3.90 12.11
C GLY A 32 6.29 5.31 11.79
N PHE A 33 7.34 5.44 10.98
CA PHE A 33 7.85 6.74 10.51
C PHE A 33 7.48 7.06 9.05
N PHE A 34 6.99 6.07 8.30
CA PHE A 34 6.61 6.17 6.89
C PHE A 34 5.38 5.31 6.63
N ASP A 35 4.36 5.90 6.00
CA ASP A 35 3.02 5.31 5.87
C ASP A 35 2.53 5.15 4.43
N ASP A 36 3.25 5.73 3.46
CA ASP A 36 2.88 5.70 2.06
C ASP A 36 3.41 4.42 1.38
N ILE A 37 2.99 3.27 1.92
CA ILE A 37 3.31 1.92 1.42
C ILE A 37 2.01 1.20 1.09
N LEU A 38 1.86 0.79 -0.17
CA LEU A 38 0.70 0.07 -0.66
C LEU A 38 1.11 -1.31 -1.20
N ILE A 39 0.40 -2.35 -0.80
CA ILE A 39 0.44 -3.65 -1.46
C ILE A 39 -0.84 -3.77 -2.28
N PRO A 40 -0.79 -3.53 -3.60
CA PRO A 40 -1.99 -3.57 -4.43
C PRO A 40 -2.49 -5.02 -4.63
N PRO A 41 -3.76 -5.22 -5.03
CA PRO A 41 -4.38 -6.55 -5.10
C PRO A 41 -3.62 -7.56 -5.97
N HIS A 42 -3.09 -7.11 -7.11
CA HIS A 42 -2.32 -7.94 -8.05
C HIS A 42 -0.93 -8.33 -7.52
N TYR A 43 -0.51 -7.79 -6.37
CA TYR A 43 0.73 -8.13 -5.66
C TYR A 43 0.49 -8.83 -4.33
N LEU A 44 -0.76 -9.13 -3.98
CA LEU A 44 -1.12 -10.05 -2.90
C LEU A 44 -0.90 -11.51 -3.34
N GLN A 45 -1.06 -12.46 -2.41
CA GLN A 45 -1.02 -13.88 -2.74
C GLN A 45 -2.09 -14.24 -3.78
N ASP A 46 -1.79 -15.23 -4.61
CA ASP A 46 -2.79 -15.84 -5.47
C ASP A 46 -3.99 -16.34 -4.65
N ASN A 47 -5.21 -16.09 -5.14
CA ASN A 47 -6.48 -16.32 -4.43
C ASN A 47 -6.72 -15.42 -3.19
N SER A 48 -6.14 -14.21 -3.16
CA SER A 48 -6.57 -13.20 -2.20
C SER A 48 -7.91 -12.59 -2.59
N ILE A 49 -8.82 -12.48 -1.63
CA ILE A 49 -10.19 -11.98 -1.82
C ILE A 49 -10.44 -10.86 -0.81
N PHE A 50 -11.08 -9.78 -1.27
CA PHE A 50 -11.53 -8.71 -0.40
C PHE A 50 -12.92 -9.03 0.14
N ASP A 51 -13.06 -9.04 1.46
CA ASP A 51 -14.36 -9.17 2.13
C ASP A 51 -14.97 -7.78 2.34
N GLU A 52 -16.08 -7.50 1.65
CA GLU A 52 -16.76 -6.20 1.75
C GLU A 52 -17.42 -5.96 3.11
N LYS A 53 -17.76 -7.01 3.87
CA LYS A 53 -18.40 -6.86 5.18
C LYS A 53 -17.36 -6.53 6.24
N GLU A 54 -16.25 -7.24 6.23
CA GLU A 54 -15.15 -7.03 7.18
C GLU A 54 -14.22 -5.89 6.78
N GLN A 55 -14.26 -5.44 5.52
CA GLN A 55 -13.31 -4.48 4.94
C GLN A 55 -11.85 -4.95 5.06
N LEU A 56 -11.63 -6.26 4.96
CA LEU A 56 -10.32 -6.91 5.07
C LEU A 56 -10.04 -7.76 3.83
N TRP A 57 -8.76 -7.89 3.51
CA TRP A 57 -8.30 -8.93 2.60
C TRP A 57 -8.11 -10.23 3.36
N TYR A 58 -8.42 -11.35 2.74
CA TYR A 58 -7.98 -12.66 3.21
C TYR A 58 -7.38 -13.44 2.07
N TRP A 59 -6.41 -14.29 2.40
CA TRP A 59 -5.85 -15.26 1.49
C TRP A 59 -6.53 -16.62 1.71
N GLU A 60 -7.07 -17.19 0.64
CA GLU A 60 -7.63 -18.55 0.67
C GLU A 60 -6.52 -19.58 0.43
N TYR A 61 -6.14 -20.30 1.49
CA TYR A 61 -5.08 -21.30 1.47
C TYR A 61 -5.56 -22.62 2.09
N GLU A 62 -5.51 -23.71 1.33
CA GLU A 62 -5.94 -25.05 1.77
C GLU A 62 -7.33 -25.07 2.45
N SER A 63 -8.31 -24.37 1.85
CA SER A 63 -9.68 -24.21 2.38
C SER A 63 -9.78 -23.44 3.70
N ASN A 64 -8.69 -22.79 4.14
CA ASN A 64 -8.68 -21.86 5.25
C ASN A 64 -8.64 -20.42 4.75
N LYS A 65 -9.28 -19.51 5.50
CA LYS A 65 -9.22 -18.08 5.26
C LYS A 65 -8.22 -17.46 6.22
N LEU A 66 -7.13 -16.94 5.67
CA LEU A 66 -6.09 -16.25 6.41
C LEU A 66 -6.29 -14.75 6.26
N PHE A 67 -6.91 -14.12 7.25
CA PHE A 67 -7.22 -12.69 7.22
C PHE A 67 -5.98 -11.83 7.40
N MET A 68 -5.96 -10.67 6.71
CA MET A 68 -4.93 -9.65 6.81
C MET A 68 -5.40 -8.57 7.80
N ASP A 69 -5.26 -8.85 9.09
CA ASP A 69 -5.80 -8.02 10.16
C ASP A 69 -5.02 -6.71 10.37
N ILE A 70 -5.75 -5.65 10.70
CA ILE A 70 -5.17 -4.33 10.98
C ILE A 70 -4.30 -4.40 12.23
N GLY A 71 -3.10 -3.82 12.15
CA GLY A 71 -2.10 -3.78 13.22
C GLY A 71 -1.14 -4.98 13.23
N GLU A 72 -1.43 -6.05 12.49
CA GLU A 72 -0.54 -7.21 12.40
C GLU A 72 0.74 -6.90 11.62
N LYS A 73 1.81 -7.62 11.99
CA LYS A 73 3.10 -7.50 11.32
C LYS A 73 3.06 -8.22 9.98
N VAL A 74 3.34 -7.49 8.92
CA VAL A 74 3.43 -8.00 7.55
C VAL A 74 4.85 -7.86 7.03
N ARG A 75 5.39 -8.94 6.50
CA ARG A 75 6.66 -8.97 5.77
C ARG A 75 6.35 -8.82 4.29
N PHE A 76 6.82 -7.74 3.68
CA PHE A 76 6.61 -7.47 2.26
C PHE A 76 7.95 -7.22 1.58
N LYS A 77 7.99 -7.46 0.27
CA LYS A 77 9.13 -7.14 -0.57
C LYS A 77 8.83 -5.90 -1.39
N VAL A 78 9.75 -4.95 -1.43
CA VAL A 78 9.62 -3.73 -2.26
C VAL A 78 9.64 -4.13 -3.73
N LYS A 79 8.58 -3.76 -4.46
CA LYS A 79 8.43 -4.07 -5.89
C LYS A 79 8.67 -2.84 -6.76
N GLU A 80 8.06 -1.71 -6.38
CA GLU A 80 8.15 -0.45 -7.13
C GLU A 80 8.24 0.74 -6.17
N GLU A 81 8.77 1.83 -6.69
CA GLU A 81 8.72 3.14 -6.07
C GLU A 81 8.18 4.16 -7.06
N VAL A 82 7.38 5.09 -6.57
CA VAL A 82 6.75 6.12 -7.38
C VAL A 82 7.03 7.48 -6.75
N PHE A 83 7.61 8.37 -7.55
CA PHE A 83 7.79 9.77 -7.19
C PHE A 83 6.83 10.63 -7.99
N VAL A 84 6.11 11.50 -7.30
CA VAL A 84 5.17 12.43 -7.93
C VAL A 84 5.65 13.85 -7.64
N ASP A 85 5.77 14.66 -8.69
CA ASP A 85 6.05 16.08 -8.52
C ASP A 85 4.82 16.78 -7.91
N THR A 86 5.02 17.32 -6.71
CA THR A 86 4.01 18.06 -5.94
C THR A 86 4.20 19.58 -6.03
N SER A 87 4.99 20.05 -6.99
CA SER A 87 5.13 21.49 -7.26
C SER A 87 3.77 22.13 -7.58
N PRO A 88 3.49 23.35 -7.10
CA PRO A 88 2.24 24.04 -7.40
C PRO A 88 2.05 24.20 -8.91
N VAL A 89 0.88 23.82 -9.41
CA VAL A 89 0.52 24.06 -10.82
C VAL A 89 0.09 25.53 -10.95
N GLY A 90 0.62 26.25 -11.93
CA GLY A 90 0.31 27.66 -12.16
C GLY A 90 -1.19 27.92 -12.39
N PRO A 91 -1.65 29.19 -12.25
CA PRO A 91 -3.07 29.55 -12.20
C PRO A 91 -3.90 29.15 -13.44
N THR A 92 -3.27 28.85 -14.57
CA THR A 92 -3.94 28.45 -15.83
C THR A 92 -4.38 26.98 -15.88
N ALA A 93 -3.91 26.10 -15.00
CA ALA A 93 -4.23 24.66 -15.04
C ALA A 93 -5.43 24.26 -14.17
N ALA A 94 -5.88 25.13 -13.25
CA ALA A 94 -7.03 24.85 -12.38
C ALA A 94 -8.38 24.78 -13.12
N ALA A 95 -8.44 25.23 -14.37
CA ALA A 95 -9.66 25.25 -15.18
C ALA A 95 -9.91 23.96 -15.99
N SER A 96 -8.97 23.00 -16.04
CA SER A 96 -9.05 21.86 -16.96
C SER A 96 -9.10 20.47 -16.31
N SER A 97 -9.16 20.35 -14.98
CA SER A 97 -9.25 19.06 -14.29
C SER A 97 -10.68 18.63 -13.93
N VAL A 98 -11.67 19.05 -14.72
CA VAL A 98 -13.08 18.61 -14.61
C VAL A 98 -13.48 17.71 -15.79
N VAL A 99 -12.78 16.61 -16.06
CA VAL A 99 -13.34 15.41 -16.69
C VAL A 99 -12.30 14.29 -16.80
N ALA A 100 -12.40 13.27 -15.94
CA ALA A 100 -12.22 11.84 -16.26
C ALA A 100 -12.50 11.00 -15.00
N SER A 101 -13.74 10.51 -14.89
CA SER A 101 -14.19 9.19 -14.39
C SER A 101 -13.44 8.53 -13.21
N GLY A 102 -14.06 8.13 -12.10
CA GLY A 102 -15.45 8.05 -11.69
C GLY A 102 -15.48 7.21 -10.39
N ASP A 103 -15.96 7.81 -9.32
CA ASP A 103 -16.80 7.21 -8.26
C ASP A 103 -16.78 8.11 -7.03
N SER A 104 -17.93 8.71 -6.82
CA SER A 104 -18.23 9.67 -5.78
C SER A 104 -18.81 8.95 -4.56
N ASN A 105 -18.10 8.99 -3.44
CA ASN A 105 -18.78 9.20 -2.16
C ASN A 105 -17.88 9.92 -1.13
N SER A 106 -18.24 11.20 -0.96
CA SER A 106 -18.24 12.02 0.26
C SER A 106 -16.94 12.51 0.95
N LEU A 107 -16.87 13.85 0.98
CA LEU A 107 -16.35 14.76 2.02
C LEU A 107 -14.85 15.11 2.03
N GLY A 108 -14.53 16.27 1.44
CA GLY A 108 -13.48 17.18 1.91
C GLY A 108 -12.07 16.96 1.36
N ASP A 109 -11.43 18.08 1.03
CA ASP A 109 -10.01 18.27 0.78
C ASP A 109 -9.40 17.76 -0.54
N ASN A 110 -8.63 18.67 -1.15
CA ASN A 110 -7.63 18.40 -2.18
C ASN A 110 -6.98 17.04 -1.95
N LYS A 111 -7.20 16.06 -2.85
CA LYS A 111 -6.48 14.78 -2.85
C LYS A 111 -4.98 15.09 -2.95
N ARG A 112 -4.32 15.23 -1.79
CA ARG A 112 -2.89 15.56 -1.71
C ARG A 112 -2.16 14.47 -2.47
N LYS A 113 -1.46 14.84 -3.55
CA LYS A 113 -0.63 13.90 -4.30
C LYS A 113 0.44 13.36 -3.35
N ILE A 114 0.51 12.04 -3.20
CA ILE A 114 1.53 11.38 -2.40
C ILE A 114 2.87 11.55 -3.14
N PRO A 115 3.85 12.29 -2.58
CA PRO A 115 5.10 12.61 -3.28
C PRO A 115 6.01 11.41 -3.44
N PHE A 116 5.99 10.49 -2.47
CA PHE A 116 6.79 9.26 -2.48
C PHE A 116 5.91 8.10 -2.02
N LEU A 117 5.64 7.17 -2.93
CA LEU A 117 4.83 5.97 -2.69
C LEU A 117 5.69 4.74 -2.95
N ILE A 118 5.70 3.81 -2.00
CA ILE A 118 6.31 2.50 -2.17
C ILE A 118 5.21 1.50 -2.46
N LYS A 119 5.41 0.64 -3.47
CA LYS A 119 4.57 -0.53 -3.69
C LYS A 119 5.28 -1.80 -3.29
N GLY A 120 4.66 -2.55 -2.40
CA GLY A 120 5.14 -3.86 -1.94
C GLY A 120 4.46 -5.02 -2.66
N THR A 121 5.02 -6.21 -2.50
CA THR A 121 4.38 -7.48 -2.83
C THR A 121 4.53 -8.48 -1.69
N ILE A 122 3.55 -9.36 -1.58
CA ILE A 122 3.55 -10.51 -0.68
C ILE A 122 3.27 -11.84 -1.40
N ASN A 123 3.32 -11.85 -2.74
CA ASN A 123 3.02 -13.04 -3.56
C ASN A 123 4.18 -14.05 -3.66
N GLU A 124 5.02 -14.15 -2.63
CA GLU A 124 6.13 -15.09 -2.60
C GLU A 124 6.13 -15.82 -1.25
N SER A 125 6.65 -17.05 -1.24
CA SER A 125 6.73 -17.85 -0.03
C SER A 125 7.54 -17.13 1.06
N GLY A 126 7.03 -17.16 2.29
CA GLY A 126 7.64 -16.47 3.42
C GLY A 126 7.34 -14.97 3.52
N LEU A 127 6.56 -14.40 2.60
CA LEU A 127 6.00 -13.05 2.68
C LEU A 127 4.53 -13.07 3.14
N GLY A 128 3.98 -11.91 3.50
CA GLY A 128 2.65 -11.81 4.10
C GLY A 128 2.73 -11.64 5.62
N LEU A 129 1.65 -11.95 6.33
CA LEU A 129 1.66 -11.82 7.79
C LEU A 129 2.66 -12.80 8.40
N ILE A 130 3.39 -12.35 9.41
CA ILE A 130 4.36 -13.20 10.12
C ILE A 130 3.65 -14.39 10.77
N SER A 131 2.42 -14.20 11.24
CA SER A 131 1.58 -15.21 11.88
C SER A 131 1.23 -16.40 10.97
N TRP A 132 1.35 -16.27 9.65
CA TRP A 132 1.06 -17.35 8.70
C TRP A 132 2.19 -18.38 8.61
N TRP A 133 3.41 -17.97 8.97
CA TRP A 133 4.60 -18.80 8.80
C TRP A 133 5.03 -19.29 10.17
N LYS A 134 5.12 -20.61 10.33
CA LYS A 134 5.81 -21.20 11.48
C LYS A 134 7.31 -20.97 11.30
N GLU A 135 7.99 -20.56 12.37
CA GLU A 135 9.46 -20.65 12.44
C GLU A 135 9.94 -22.11 12.43
#